data_AF-A0A2D7LK31-F1
#
_entry.id   AF-A0A2D7LK31-F1
#
_cell.length_a   1.000
_cell.length_b   1.000
_cell.length_c   1.000
_cell.angle_alpha   90.00
_cell.angle_beta   90.00
_cell.angle_gamma   90.00
#
_symmetry.space_group_name_H-M   'P 1'
#
loop_
_entity.id
_entity.type
_entity.pdbx_description
1 polymer ?
#
loop_
_entity_poly.entity_id
_entity_poly.type
_entity_poly.pdbx_seq_one_letter_code
_entity_poly.pdbx_strand_id
1 'polypeptide(L)'
;MGITTINLRSAVSDLKKNINTNIEKELRARALKAFADVKLMTPVDTGQARNSWYIGYTEKYFKGKEGSSSNIQILTPKNKPQEIIVTNGVTYIQFLNNGHSKQAPTKFIESAFKKYFDEVTVEVTDG
;
A
#
# COMPACT_ATOMS: atom_id res chain seq x y z
N MET A 1 1.47 51.92 -16.87
CA MET A 1 2.49 51.53 -15.87
C MET A 1 2.09 50.15 -15.34
N GLY A 2 2.96 49.14 -15.45
CA GLY A 2 2.64 47.77 -15.03
C GLY A 2 3.42 47.41 -13.76
N ILE A 3 2.73 46.95 -12.72
CA ILE A 3 3.34 46.47 -11.48
C ILE A 3 3.47 44.95 -11.58
N THR A 4 4.70 44.44 -11.49
CA THR A 4 4.98 43.00 -11.48
C THR A 4 5.33 42.59 -10.06
N THR A 5 4.52 41.73 -9.43
CA THR A 5 4.78 41.22 -8.07
C THR A 5 5.93 40.21 -8.07
N ILE A 6 7.00 40.51 -7.33
CA ILE A 6 8.20 39.66 -7.19
C ILE A 6 8.03 38.78 -5.94
N ASN A 7 7.18 37.74 -5.99
CA ASN A 7 7.22 36.62 -5.02
C ASN A 7 6.16 35.52 -5.24
N LEU A 8 5.18 35.75 -6.12
CA LEU A 8 4.07 34.81 -6.33
C LEU A 8 4.54 33.39 -6.68
N ARG A 9 5.66 33.27 -7.42
CA ARG A 9 6.23 31.96 -7.79
C ARG A 9 6.73 31.17 -6.58
N SER A 10 7.38 31.82 -5.60
CA SER A 10 7.86 31.15 -4.39
C SER A 10 6.70 30.66 -3.55
N ALA A 11 5.70 31.52 -3.31
CA ALA A 11 4.50 31.15 -2.57
C ALA A 11 3.77 29.95 -3.21
N VAL A 12 3.63 29.93 -4.54
CA VAL A 12 3.05 28.79 -5.26
C VAL A 12 3.89 27.51 -5.09
N SER A 13 5.23 27.63 -5.12
CA SER A 13 6.12 26.49 -4.91
C SER A 13 6.00 25.90 -3.49
N ASP A 14 5.94 26.77 -2.48
CA ASP A 14 5.81 26.36 -1.08
C ASP A 14 4.45 25.70 -0.82
N LEU A 15 3.38 26.25 -1.38
CA LEU A 15 2.05 25.64 -1.33
C LEU A 15 2.05 24.25 -1.98
N LYS A 16 2.65 24.09 -3.16
CA LYS A 16 2.79 22.78 -3.82
C LYS A 16 3.53 21.76 -2.95
N LYS A 17 4.64 22.17 -2.32
CA LYS A 17 5.42 21.31 -1.42
C LYS A 17 4.60 20.88 -0.20
N ASN A 18 3.85 21.80 0.39
CA ASN A 18 3.00 21.52 1.54
C ASN A 18 1.85 20.56 1.18
N ILE A 19 1.19 20.80 0.05
CA ILE A 19 0.14 19.92 -0.49
C ILE A 19 0.72 18.51 -0.71
N ASN A 20 1.85 18.41 -1.41
CA ASN A 20 2.49 17.12 -1.69
C ASN A 20 2.87 16.36 -0.43
N THR A 21 3.41 17.06 0.58
CA THR A 21 3.78 16.47 1.88
C THR A 21 2.55 15.96 2.62
N ASN A 22 1.45 16.70 2.60
CA ASN A 22 0.21 16.31 3.27
C ASN A 22 -0.47 15.13 2.56
N ILE A 23 -0.52 15.14 1.23
CA ILE A 23 -1.03 14.02 0.44
C ILE A 23 -0.22 12.75 0.74
N GLU A 24 1.10 12.83 0.74
CA GLU A 24 1.96 11.68 1.02
C GLU A 24 1.73 11.10 2.43
N LYS A 25 1.61 11.97 3.44
CA LYS A 25 1.31 11.53 4.81
C LYS A 25 -0.03 10.81 4.91
N GLU A 26 -1.07 11.36 4.29
CA GLU A 26 -2.41 10.78 4.29
C GLU A 26 -2.44 9.45 3.52
N LEU A 27 -1.86 9.41 2.32
CA LEU A 27 -1.74 8.21 1.50
C LEU A 27 -1.04 7.09 2.27
N ARG A 28 0.10 7.39 2.90
CA ARG A 28 0.83 6.45 3.73
C ARG A 28 0.02 5.96 4.93
N ALA A 29 -0.67 6.85 5.63
CA ALA A 29 -1.47 6.48 6.78
C ALA A 29 -2.59 5.52 6.39
N ARG A 30 -3.29 5.79 5.28
CA ARG A 30 -4.31 4.90 4.71
C ARG A 30 -3.73 3.56 4.29
N ALA A 31 -2.60 3.56 3.58
CA ALA A 31 -1.96 2.34 3.13
C ALA A 31 -1.52 1.44 4.29
N LEU A 32 -0.98 2.00 5.38
CA LEU A 32 -0.61 1.24 6.57
C LEU A 32 -1.82 0.62 7.28
N LYS A 33 -2.96 1.33 7.32
CA LYS A 33 -4.20 0.79 7.87
C LYS A 33 -4.78 -0.34 7.00
N ALA A 34 -4.82 -0.14 5.68
CA ALA A 34 -5.22 -1.17 4.73
C ALA A 34 -4.32 -2.42 4.83
N PHE A 35 -3.01 -2.21 4.97
CA PHE A 35 -2.04 -3.27 5.18
C PHE A 35 -2.26 -4.04 6.48
N ALA A 36 -2.57 -3.36 7.58
CA ALA A 36 -2.93 -4.02 8.83
C ALA A 36 -4.20 -4.86 8.68
N ASP A 37 -5.24 -4.31 8.05
CA ASP A 37 -6.51 -4.98 7.83
C ASP A 37 -6.36 -6.23 6.95
N VAL A 38 -5.63 -6.15 5.84
CA VAL A 38 -5.44 -7.32 4.96
C VAL A 38 -4.68 -8.43 5.67
N LYS A 39 -3.68 -8.12 6.50
CA LYS A 39 -2.99 -9.12 7.32
C LYS A 39 -3.92 -9.78 8.33
N LEU A 40 -4.76 -9.00 9.01
CA LEU A 40 -5.73 -9.53 9.98
C LEU A 40 -6.80 -10.41 9.32
N MET A 41 -7.27 -10.04 8.13
CA MET A 41 -8.25 -10.81 7.37
C MET A 41 -7.67 -12.06 6.71
N THR A 42 -6.35 -12.10 6.47
CA THR A 42 -5.72 -13.26 5.84
C THR A 42 -5.83 -14.50 6.74
N PRO A 43 -6.20 -15.67 6.20
CA PRO A 43 -6.25 -16.93 6.93
C PRO A 43 -4.94 -17.24 7.67
N VAL A 44 -5.06 -17.83 8.85
CA VAL A 44 -3.92 -18.10 9.75
C VAL A 44 -3.53 -19.57 9.82
N ASP A 45 -4.17 -20.45 9.04
CA ASP A 45 -3.97 -21.90 9.08
C ASP A 45 -2.53 -22.35 9.39
N THR A 46 -1.57 -22.04 8.52
CA THR A 46 -0.13 -22.21 8.78
C THR A 46 0.59 -20.89 9.11
N GLY A 47 -0.13 -19.78 9.12
CA GLY A 47 0.41 -18.42 9.26
C GLY A 47 1.23 -17.90 8.06
N GLN A 48 1.55 -18.76 7.08
CA GLN A 48 2.42 -18.41 5.94
C GLN A 48 1.85 -17.24 5.13
N ALA A 49 0.62 -17.37 4.60
CA ALA A 49 -0.03 -16.32 3.81
C ALA A 49 -0.11 -14.98 4.58
N ARG A 50 -0.41 -15.00 5.88
CA ARG A 50 -0.48 -13.81 6.73
C ARG A 50 0.88 -13.13 6.92
N ASN A 51 1.96 -13.92 7.01
CA ASN A 51 3.31 -13.40 7.22
C ASN A 51 4.01 -12.95 5.93
N SER A 52 3.55 -13.43 4.77
CA SER A 52 4.11 -13.12 3.45
C SER A 52 3.61 -11.81 2.83
N TRP A 53 3.02 -10.89 3.61
CA TRP A 53 2.62 -9.56 3.12
C TRP A 53 3.75 -8.53 3.21
N TYR A 54 3.94 -7.78 2.13
CA TYR A 54 4.93 -6.70 1.98
C TYR A 54 4.27 -5.40 1.51
N ILE A 55 4.79 -4.26 1.96
CA ILE A 55 4.35 -2.91 1.57
C ILE A 55 5.59 -2.04 1.27
N GLY A 56 5.57 -1.30 0.17
CA GLY A 56 6.70 -0.47 -0.24
C GLY A 56 6.39 0.47 -1.41
N TYR A 57 7.40 1.25 -1.84
CA TYR A 57 7.27 2.21 -2.95
C TYR A 57 7.88 1.74 -4.28
N THR A 58 8.84 0.82 -4.25
CA THR A 58 9.71 0.53 -5.40
C THR A 58 9.74 -0.94 -5.80
N GLU A 59 9.30 -1.86 -4.95
CA GLU A 59 9.49 -3.28 -5.19
C GLU A 59 8.14 -4.00 -5.36
N LYS A 60 7.84 -4.34 -6.62
CA LYS A 60 7.00 -5.49 -6.93
C LYS A 60 7.86 -6.73 -6.64
N TYR A 61 7.51 -7.46 -5.57
CA TYR A 61 8.04 -8.80 -5.26
C TYR A 61 9.46 -8.87 -4.66
N PHE A 62 9.56 -9.22 -3.38
CA PHE A 62 10.78 -9.83 -2.81
C PHE A 62 10.61 -11.36 -2.94
N LYS A 63 11.48 -12.07 -3.69
CA LYS A 63 11.64 -13.55 -3.57
C LYS A 63 12.23 -13.83 -2.18
N GLY A 64 11.40 -13.69 -1.15
CA GLY A 64 11.74 -14.02 0.22
C GLY A 64 11.89 -15.53 0.31
N LYS A 65 13.11 -16.00 0.60
CA LYS A 65 13.34 -17.35 1.12
C LYS A 65 12.33 -17.65 2.24
N GLU A 66 11.83 -18.87 2.31
CA GLU A 66 10.97 -19.33 3.41
C GLU A 66 11.54 -18.87 4.76
N GLY A 67 10.71 -18.23 5.58
CA GLY A 67 11.11 -17.71 6.89
C GLY A 67 11.50 -16.23 6.96
N SER A 68 11.43 -15.46 5.86
CA SER A 68 11.66 -14.01 5.93
C SER A 68 10.48 -13.30 6.63
N SER A 69 10.67 -12.98 7.91
CA SER A 69 9.77 -12.14 8.71
C SER A 69 9.41 -10.87 7.94
N SER A 70 8.13 -10.49 7.95
CA SER A 70 7.59 -9.34 7.23
C SER A 70 8.47 -8.10 7.41
N ASN A 71 9.28 -7.78 6.40
CA ASN A 71 9.99 -6.51 6.38
C ASN A 71 8.94 -5.46 6.04
N ILE A 72 8.30 -4.90 7.06
CA ILE A 72 7.75 -3.55 6.95
C ILE A 72 8.98 -2.68 6.72
N GLN A 73 9.42 -2.55 5.46
CA GLN A 73 10.24 -1.41 5.09
C GLN A 73 9.33 -0.23 5.35
N ILE A 74 9.52 0.38 6.52
CA ILE A 74 8.77 1.54 6.96
C ILE A 74 8.86 2.52 5.80
N LEU A 75 7.73 2.77 5.15
CA LEU A 75 7.62 3.69 4.03
C LEU A 75 8.42 4.95 4.38
N THR A 76 9.57 5.23 3.77
CA THR A 76 10.34 6.41 4.16
C THR A 76 9.59 7.66 3.70
N PRO A 77 9.33 8.65 4.56
CA PRO A 77 8.61 9.86 4.15
C PRO A 77 9.30 10.53 2.97
N LYS A 78 8.54 10.83 1.91
CA LYS A 78 9.02 11.65 0.79
C LYS A 78 8.23 12.95 0.74
N ASN A 79 8.80 13.96 0.06
CA ASN A 79 8.14 15.25 -0.13
C ASN A 79 7.14 15.25 -1.30
N LYS A 80 6.81 14.06 -1.84
CA LYS A 80 5.91 13.89 -2.98
C LYS A 80 5.16 12.56 -2.89
N PRO A 81 3.88 12.51 -3.29
CA PRO A 81 3.12 11.28 -3.38
C PRO A 81 3.82 10.29 -4.32
N GLN A 82 3.89 9.03 -3.90
CA GLN A 82 4.35 7.92 -4.72
C GLN A 82 3.35 6.77 -4.70
N GLU A 83 3.37 5.96 -5.74
CA GLU A 83 2.63 4.70 -5.75
C GLU A 83 3.09 3.80 -4.59
N ILE A 84 2.13 3.33 -3.79
CA ILE A 84 2.38 2.36 -2.72
C ILE A 84 1.90 1.00 -3.22
N ILE A 85 2.80 0.04 -3.19
CA ILE A 85 2.59 -1.32 -3.68
C ILE A 85 2.46 -2.24 -2.46
N VAL A 86 1.42 -3.07 -2.45
CA VAL A 86 1.23 -4.13 -1.46
C VAL A 86 1.20 -5.47 -2.17
N THR A 87 2.06 -6.40 -1.74
CA THR A 87 2.20 -7.72 -2.37
C THR A 87 2.14 -8.85 -1.34
N ASN A 88 1.74 -10.04 -1.78
CA ASN A 88 1.84 -11.25 -0.99
C ASN A 88 2.74 -12.27 -1.70
N GLY A 89 3.65 -12.89 -0.96
CA GLY A 89 4.64 -13.83 -1.50
C GLY A 89 4.15 -15.26 -1.74
N VAL A 90 2.95 -15.66 -1.28
CA VAL A 90 2.48 -17.05 -1.49
C VAL A 90 1.78 -17.20 -2.84
N THR A 91 2.08 -18.28 -3.55
CA THR A 91 1.52 -18.60 -4.87
C THR A 91 0.01 -18.82 -4.86
N TYR A 92 -0.56 -19.13 -3.70
CA TYR A 92 -1.98 -19.47 -3.55
C TYR A 92 -2.84 -18.34 -2.99
N ILE A 93 -2.30 -17.12 -2.82
CA ILE A 93 -3.04 -16.01 -2.21
C ILE A 93 -4.32 -15.66 -2.99
N GLN A 94 -4.27 -15.78 -4.32
CA GLN A 94 -5.42 -15.56 -5.19
C GLN A 94 -6.54 -16.56 -4.91
N PHE A 95 -6.23 -17.85 -4.70
CA PHE A 95 -7.24 -18.85 -4.35
C PHE A 95 -7.90 -18.54 -3.01
N LEU A 96 -7.12 -18.12 -2.01
CA LEU A 96 -7.68 -17.68 -0.72
C LEU A 96 -8.63 -16.49 -0.92
N ASN A 97 -8.22 -15.50 -1.71
CA ASN A 97 -9.03 -14.34 -2.01
C ASN A 97 -10.29 -14.68 -2.82
N ASN A 98 -10.25 -15.74 -3.63
CA ASN A 98 -11.40 -16.24 -4.39
C ASN A 98 -12.32 -17.17 -3.58
N GLY A 99 -12.12 -17.29 -2.26
CA GLY A 99 -13.05 -17.99 -1.37
C GLY A 99 -12.69 -19.44 -1.06
N HIS A 100 -11.48 -19.90 -1.38
CA HIS A 100 -11.03 -21.25 -1.00
C HIS A 100 -10.67 -21.41 0.49
N SER A 101 -10.80 -20.34 1.28
CA SER A 101 -10.63 -20.38 2.74
C SER A 101 -11.97 -20.34 3.46
N LYS A 102 -12.12 -21.18 4.49
CA LYS A 102 -13.24 -21.05 5.45
C LYS A 102 -13.02 -19.93 6.48
N GLN A 103 -11.78 -19.45 6.63
CA GLN A 103 -11.40 -18.46 7.65
C GLN A 103 -11.51 -17.02 7.15
N ALA A 104 -11.34 -16.79 5.85
CA ALA A 104 -11.43 -15.46 5.25
C ALA A 104 -12.60 -15.37 4.29
N PRO A 105 -13.33 -14.24 4.26
CA PRO A 105 -14.38 -14.03 3.28
C PRO A 105 -13.80 -13.99 1.86
N THR A 106 -14.65 -14.29 0.88
CA THR A 106 -14.31 -14.05 -0.53
C THR A 106 -14.04 -12.56 -0.73
N LYS A 107 -13.04 -12.21 -1.53
CA LYS A 107 -12.60 -10.85 -1.83
C LYS A 107 -12.14 -10.06 -0.60
N PHE A 108 -11.49 -10.74 0.35
CA PHE A 108 -10.98 -10.09 1.57
C PHE A 108 -9.89 -9.05 1.28
N ILE A 109 -9.08 -9.23 0.22
CA ILE A 109 -8.06 -8.26 -0.17
C ILE A 109 -8.75 -6.96 -0.60
N GLU A 110 -9.67 -7.04 -1.56
CA GLU A 110 -10.43 -5.88 -2.03
C GLU A 110 -11.19 -5.22 -0.87
N SER A 111 -11.81 -6.02 0.00
CA SER A 111 -12.56 -5.53 1.15
C SER A 111 -11.69 -4.78 2.17
N ALA A 112 -10.44 -5.21 2.38
CA ALA A 112 -9.51 -4.53 3.27
C ALA A 112 -9.12 -3.13 2.74
N PHE A 113 -8.85 -3.03 1.43
CA PHE A 113 -8.42 -1.77 0.81
C PHE A 113 -9.57 -0.81 0.54
N LYS A 114 -10.77 -1.29 0.18
CA LYS A 114 -11.95 -0.46 -0.07
C LYS A 114 -12.41 0.39 1.12
N LYS A 115 -11.96 0.05 2.33
CA LYS A 115 -12.20 0.87 3.53
C LYS A 115 -11.44 2.20 3.51
N TYR A 116 -10.35 2.29 2.75
CA TYR A 116 -9.42 3.42 2.76
C TYR A 116 -9.23 4.06 1.38
N PHE A 117 -9.62 3.36 0.32
CA PHE A 117 -9.47 3.76 -1.08
C PHE A 117 -10.78 3.52 -1.84
N ASP A 118 -11.23 4.50 -2.61
CA ASP A 118 -12.49 4.43 -3.36
C ASP A 118 -12.40 3.43 -4.52
N GLU A 119 -11.24 3.37 -5.18
CA GLU A 119 -10.94 2.45 -6.28
C GLU A 119 -9.81 1.51 -5.87
N VAL A 120 -10.05 0.21 -6.05
CA VAL A 120 -9.10 -0.86 -5.72
C VAL A 120 -9.09 -1.87 -6.84
N THR A 121 -7.91 -2.05 -7.44
CA THR A 121 -7.63 -3.11 -8.41
C THR A 121 -6.66 -4.10 -7.80
N VAL A 122 -6.97 -5.40 -7.90
CA VAL A 122 -6.07 -6.48 -7.48
C VAL A 122 -5.56 -7.14 -8.75
N GLU A 123 -4.27 -6.95 -9.02
CA GLU A 123 -3.57 -7.59 -10.12
C GLU A 123 -2.85 -8.83 -9.64
N VAL A 124 -2.92 -9.89 -10.43
CA VAL A 124 -2.11 -11.09 -10.22
C VAL A 124 -0.98 -11.03 -11.23
N THR A 125 0.21 -10.71 -10.75
CA THR A 125 1.45 -10.87 -11.50
C THR A 125 1.96 -12.27 -11.29
N ASP A 126 1.94 -13.08 -12.35
CA ASP A 126 2.73 -14.31 -12.42
C ASP A 126 4.21 -13.91 -12.30
N GLY A 127 4.91 -14.48 -11.32
CA GLY A 127 6.34 -14.23 -11.06
C GLY A 127 7.28 -15.08 -11.90
#